data_AF-A0A3G2ILF9-F1
#
_entry.id   AF-A0A3G2ILF9-F1
#
_cell.length_a   1.000
_cell.length_b   1.000
_cell.length_c   1.000
_cell.angle_alpha   90.00
_cell.angle_beta   90.00
_cell.angle_gamma   90.00
#
_symmetry.space_group_name_H-M   'P 1'
#
loop_
_entity.id
_entity.type
_entity.pdbx_description
1 polymer ?
#
loop_
_entity_poly.entity_id
_entity_poly.type
_entity_poly.pdbx_seq_one_letter_code
_entity_poly.pdbx_strand_id
1 'polypeptide(L)'
;MTVKIYTAIPSDLSPPVPDSMGYGFCVDVVLATDYAVLKSERDALVAESAKLTQRWRLLTIENIKICEQSENVYAAGYKHGLQHAGDGAAQSECVEDEFCGLALAILSKAEIPATDAAIANIQAQGVEKFAANEREWATHWEKHGVTDGSASRCLMVAQDAEKFAEELRKGEVK
;
A
#
# COMPACT_ATOMS: atom_id res chain seq x y z
N MET A 1 -3.00 -15.47 13.11
CA MET A 1 -1.96 -15.46 14.16
C MET A 1 -2.38 -16.48 15.20
N THR A 2 -1.55 -17.48 15.46
CA THR A 2 -1.90 -18.56 16.39
C THR A 2 -0.76 -18.70 17.39
N VAL A 3 -0.99 -18.26 18.62
CA VAL A 3 0.01 -18.39 19.69
C VAL A 3 0.05 -19.84 20.13
N LYS A 4 1.24 -20.44 20.12
CA LYS A 4 1.42 -21.77 20.71
C LYS A 4 1.53 -21.60 22.22
N ILE A 5 0.57 -22.18 22.91
CA ILE A 5 0.53 -22.25 24.36
C ILE A 5 0.91 -23.67 24.73
N TYR A 6 1.86 -23.80 25.63
CA TYR A 6 2.34 -25.09 26.15
C TYR A 6 1.95 -25.16 27.61
N THR A 7 1.52 -26.33 28.06
CA THR A 7 1.23 -26.54 29.48
C THR A 7 2.46 -27.13 30.15
N ALA A 8 3.01 -26.42 31.13
CA ALA A 8 4.14 -26.85 31.95
C ALA A 8 3.64 -27.32 33.33
N ILE A 9 4.26 -28.37 33.87
CA ILE A 9 4.04 -28.81 35.25
C ILE A 9 5.15 -28.26 36.16
N PRO A 10 5.00 -28.31 37.50
CA PRO A 10 5.91 -27.63 38.42
C PRO A 10 7.37 -28.10 38.31
N SER A 11 7.60 -29.34 37.87
CA SER A 11 8.92 -29.91 37.59
C SER A 11 9.60 -29.37 36.33
N ASP A 12 8.82 -28.83 35.38
CA ASP A 12 9.35 -28.29 34.11
C ASP A 12 9.89 -26.85 34.29
N LEU A 13 9.57 -26.21 35.41
CA LEU A 13 9.99 -24.83 35.71
C LEU A 13 11.43 -24.80 36.25
N SER A 14 12.09 -23.65 36.09
CA SER A 14 13.45 -23.43 36.61
C SER A 14 13.50 -22.19 37.52
N PRO A 15 13.82 -22.35 38.82
CA PRO A 15 14.01 -23.63 39.51
C PRO A 15 12.70 -24.44 39.62
N PRO A 16 12.76 -25.78 39.75
CA PRO A 16 11.58 -26.62 39.90
C PRO A 16 10.81 -26.26 41.18
N VAL A 17 9.49 -26.20 41.10
CA VAL A 17 8.65 -25.91 42.27
C VAL A 17 8.25 -27.24 42.93
N PRO A 18 8.60 -27.47 44.21
CA PRO A 18 8.27 -28.71 44.89
C PRO A 18 6.77 -28.81 45.16
N ASP A 19 6.20 -29.99 44.85
CA ASP A 19 4.77 -30.28 44.96
C ASP A 19 4.37 -30.58 46.42
N SER A 20 4.65 -29.63 47.31
CA SER A 20 4.70 -29.82 48.77
C SER A 20 3.35 -30.08 49.45
N MET A 21 2.23 -29.97 48.72
CA MET A 21 0.88 -30.23 49.24
C MET A 21 0.07 -31.28 48.46
N GLY A 22 0.66 -31.97 47.47
CA GLY A 22 -0.01 -33.04 46.72
C GLY A 22 -1.12 -32.54 45.77
N TYR A 23 -1.15 -31.24 45.47
CA TYR A 23 -2.02 -30.63 44.48
C TYR A 23 -1.16 -30.14 43.31
N GLY A 24 -1.04 -30.96 42.26
CA GLY A 24 -0.35 -30.56 41.04
C GLY A 24 -1.09 -29.42 40.36
N PHE A 25 -0.40 -28.29 40.13
CA PHE A 25 -0.88 -27.22 39.27
C PHE A 25 -0.19 -27.31 37.92
N CYS A 26 -0.87 -26.90 36.85
CA CYS A 26 -0.24 -26.70 35.56
C CYS A 26 -0.31 -25.21 35.20
N VAL A 27 0.67 -24.74 34.43
CA VAL A 27 0.75 -23.36 33.97
C VAL A 27 0.90 -23.37 32.46
N ASP A 28 0.07 -22.58 31.81
CA ASP A 28 0.21 -22.30 30.40
C ASP A 28 1.34 -21.28 30.19
N VAL A 29 2.34 -21.68 29.42
CA VAL A 29 3.54 -20.91 29.10
C VAL A 29 3.70 -20.74 27.59
N VAL A 30 4.41 -19.67 27.21
CA VAL A 30 4.85 -19.45 25.83
C VAL A 30 6.37 -19.60 25.83
N LEU A 31 6.91 -20.42 24.92
CA LEU A 31 8.35 -20.56 24.80
C LEU A 31 8.98 -19.22 24.43
N ALA A 32 10.18 -18.94 24.96
CA ALA A 32 10.89 -17.71 24.66
C ALA A 32 11.12 -17.49 23.15
N THR A 33 11.31 -18.58 22.40
CA THR A 33 11.43 -18.55 20.93
C THR A 33 10.13 -18.11 20.25
N ASP A 34 9.00 -18.67 20.67
CA ASP A 34 7.68 -18.30 20.12
C ASP A 34 7.33 -16.86 20.50
N TYR A 35 7.62 -16.44 21.74
CA TYR A 35 7.45 -15.06 22.17
C TYR A 35 8.32 -14.07 21.37
N ALA A 36 9.56 -14.44 21.03
CA ALA A 36 10.44 -13.61 20.22
C ALA A 36 9.89 -13.39 18.80
N VAL A 37 9.33 -14.43 18.18
CA VAL A 37 8.64 -14.34 16.88
C VAL A 37 7.39 -13.44 16.99
N LEU A 38 6.57 -13.65 18.00
CA LEU A 38 5.39 -12.80 18.25
C LEU A 38 5.77 -11.32 18.39
N LYS A 39 6.86 -11.04 19.11
CA LYS A 39 7.35 -9.68 19.31
C LYS A 39 7.81 -9.06 17.99
N SER A 40 8.56 -9.79 17.16
CA SER A 40 9.02 -9.29 15.87
C SER A 40 7.85 -9.01 14.91
N GLU A 41 6.84 -9.89 14.87
CA GLU A 41 5.61 -9.67 14.10
C GLU A 41 4.84 -8.44 14.58
N ARG A 42 4.69 -8.26 15.90
CA ARG A 42 4.06 -7.08 16.49
C ARG A 42 4.80 -5.81 16.07
N ASP A 43 6.13 -5.82 16.17
CA ASP A 43 6.96 -4.67 15.80
C ASP A 43 6.82 -4.35 14.30
N ALA A 44 6.75 -5.38 13.44
CA ALA A 44 6.50 -5.23 12.01
C ALA A 44 5.12 -4.62 11.72
N LEU A 45 4.06 -5.11 12.37
CA LEU A 45 2.70 -4.57 12.24
C LEU A 45 2.60 -3.12 12.73
N VAL A 46 3.28 -2.77 13.82
CA VAL A 46 3.36 -1.39 14.30
C VAL A 46 4.03 -0.49 13.25
N ALA A 47 5.13 -0.96 12.65
CA ALA A 47 5.82 -0.21 11.60
C ALA A 47 4.94 -0.05 10.34
N GLU A 48 4.19 -1.08 9.95
CA GLU A 48 3.24 -1.01 8.83
C GLU A 48 2.09 -0.04 9.11
N SER A 49 1.48 -0.14 10.29
CA SER A 49 0.40 0.77 10.72
C SER A 49 0.84 2.23 10.72
N ALA A 50 2.07 2.52 11.15
CA ALA A 50 2.64 3.87 11.08
C ALA A 50 2.77 4.36 9.62
N LYS A 51 3.22 3.51 8.69
CA LYS A 51 3.29 3.84 7.26
C LYS A 51 1.92 4.10 6.65
N LEU A 52 0.92 3.28 6.97
CA LEU A 52 -0.46 3.45 6.50
C LEU A 52 -1.07 4.75 7.03
N THR A 53 -0.87 5.06 8.30
CA THR A 53 -1.33 6.32 8.91
C THR A 53 -0.72 7.53 8.19
N GLN A 54 0.57 7.48 7.86
CA GLN A 54 1.23 8.56 7.13
C GLN A 54 0.66 8.73 5.72
N ARG A 55 0.46 7.63 4.97
CA ARG A 55 -0.17 7.68 3.64
C ARG A 55 -1.58 8.27 3.69
N TRP A 56 -2.38 7.85 4.66
CA TRP A 56 -3.73 8.38 4.86
C TRP A 56 -3.75 9.89 5.13
N ARG A 57 -2.81 10.40 5.96
CA ARG A 57 -2.66 11.83 6.19
C ARG A 57 -2.33 12.60 4.92
N LEU A 58 -1.38 12.10 4.11
CA LEU A 58 -1.00 12.75 2.86
C LEU A 58 -2.16 12.82 1.86
N LEU A 59 -2.88 11.71 1.69
CA LEU A 59 -4.11 11.68 0.86
C LEU A 59 -5.20 12.62 1.40
N THR A 60 -5.32 12.76 2.72
CA THR A 60 -6.29 13.67 3.33
C THR A 60 -5.96 15.12 3.01
N ILE A 61 -4.69 15.51 3.12
CA ILE A 61 -4.22 16.86 2.77
C ILE A 61 -4.47 17.15 1.29
N GLU A 62 -4.18 16.18 0.42
CA GLU A 62 -4.42 16.29 -1.02
C GLU A 62 -5.91 16.44 -1.34
N ASN A 63 -6.77 15.65 -0.72
CA ASN A 63 -8.22 15.76 -0.88
C ASN A 63 -8.75 17.14 -0.43
N ILE A 64 -8.23 17.69 0.68
CA ILE A 64 -8.59 19.05 1.11
C ILE A 64 -8.21 20.07 0.02
N LYS A 65 -7.01 19.96 -0.55
CA LYS A 65 -6.54 20.84 -1.64
C LYS A 65 -7.42 20.74 -2.89
N ILE A 66 -7.85 19.53 -3.25
CA ILE A 66 -8.78 19.31 -4.38
C ILE A 66 -10.14 19.98 -4.09
N CYS A 67 -10.66 19.84 -2.86
CA CYS A 67 -11.90 20.51 -2.46
C CYS A 67 -11.77 22.04 -2.55
N GLU A 68 -10.70 22.63 -2.02
CA GLU A 68 -10.44 24.08 -2.13
C GLU A 68 -10.38 24.55 -3.59
N GLN A 69 -9.78 23.76 -4.48
CA GLN A 69 -9.78 24.07 -5.91
C GLN A 69 -11.18 23.97 -6.54
N SER A 70 -12.00 23.01 -6.13
CA SER A 70 -13.37 22.89 -6.62
C SER A 70 -14.22 24.12 -6.23
N GLU A 71 -13.99 24.71 -5.07
CA GLU A 71 -14.63 25.97 -4.65
C GLU A 71 -14.20 27.15 -5.54
N ASN A 72 -12.92 27.19 -5.95
CA ASN A 72 -12.42 28.18 -6.91
C ASN A 72 -13.07 28.03 -8.29
N VAL A 73 -13.26 26.80 -8.77
CA VAL A 73 -14.00 26.52 -10.02
C VAL A 73 -15.44 27.02 -9.91
N TYR A 74 -16.11 26.72 -8.81
CA TYR A 74 -17.48 27.19 -8.56
C TYR A 74 -17.56 28.71 -8.54
N ALA A 75 -16.66 29.39 -7.83
CA ALA A 75 -16.62 30.85 -7.77
C ALA A 75 -16.33 31.49 -9.15
N ALA A 76 -15.47 30.86 -9.96
CA ALA A 76 -15.20 31.31 -11.33
C ALA A 76 -16.45 31.16 -12.22
N GLY A 77 -17.14 30.03 -12.13
CA GLY A 77 -18.38 29.78 -12.88
C GLY A 77 -19.52 30.70 -12.48
N TYR A 78 -19.67 30.97 -11.17
CA TYR A 78 -20.65 31.93 -10.67
C TYR A 78 -20.40 33.34 -11.21
N LYS A 79 -19.15 33.82 -11.19
CA LYS A 79 -18.78 35.12 -11.76
C LYS A 79 -19.04 35.18 -13.25
N HIS A 80 -18.69 34.13 -13.99
CA HIS A 80 -18.93 34.02 -15.42
C HIS A 80 -20.44 34.10 -15.73
N GLY A 81 -21.26 33.29 -15.05
CA GLY A 81 -22.72 33.33 -15.21
C GLY A 81 -23.33 34.69 -14.87
N LEU A 82 -22.84 35.37 -13.83
CA LEU A 82 -23.30 36.72 -13.48
C LEU A 82 -22.96 37.76 -14.55
N GLN A 83 -21.76 37.68 -15.13
CA GLN A 83 -21.32 38.59 -16.22
C GLN A 83 -22.18 38.45 -17.47
N HIS A 84 -22.67 37.23 -17.75
CA HIS A 84 -23.51 36.95 -18.93
C HIS A 84 -25.02 37.02 -18.66
N ALA A 85 -25.45 37.21 -17.41
CA ALA A 85 -26.87 37.39 -17.05
C ALA A 85 -27.41 38.81 -17.33
N GLY A 86 -26.52 39.78 -17.61
CA GLY A 86 -26.87 41.19 -17.84
C GLY A 86 -27.37 41.52 -19.25
N ASP A 87 -27.06 40.70 -20.25
CA ASP A 87 -27.55 40.85 -21.63
C ASP A 87 -28.59 39.77 -21.90
N GLY A 88 -29.84 40.18 -22.13
CA GLY A 88 -30.97 39.29 -22.31
C GLY A 88 -30.71 38.18 -23.33
N ALA A 89 -30.68 36.94 -22.83
CA ALA A 89 -30.94 35.70 -23.56
C ALA A 89 -30.31 35.58 -24.96
N ALA A 90 -29.00 35.39 -25.00
CA ALA A 90 -28.44 34.42 -25.92
C ALA A 90 -27.54 33.50 -25.09
N GLN A 91 -28.00 32.29 -24.76
CA GLN A 91 -27.08 31.19 -24.49
C GLN A 91 -26.33 30.97 -25.81
N SER A 92 -25.23 31.69 -26.00
CA SER A 92 -24.31 31.41 -27.08
C SER A 92 -23.68 30.05 -26.77
N GLU A 93 -23.67 29.13 -27.74
CA GLU A 93 -23.05 27.80 -27.62
C GLU A 93 -21.60 27.87 -27.09
N CYS A 94 -20.93 29.02 -27.24
CA CYS A 94 -19.55 29.23 -26.77
C CYS A 94 -19.39 29.53 -25.26
N VAL A 95 -20.46 29.81 -24.50
CA VAL A 95 -20.38 30.15 -23.06
C VAL A 95 -20.09 28.91 -22.20
N GLU A 96 -20.53 27.72 -22.62
CA GLU A 96 -20.19 26.46 -21.95
C GLU A 96 -18.73 26.06 -22.16
N ASP A 97 -18.21 26.21 -23.38
CA ASP A 97 -16.86 25.80 -23.74
C ASP A 97 -15.78 26.65 -23.04
N GLU A 98 -15.97 27.97 -22.93
CA GLU A 98 -15.03 28.85 -22.23
C GLU A 98 -15.00 28.60 -20.72
N PHE A 99 -16.15 28.32 -20.10
CA PHE A 99 -16.22 27.95 -18.69
C PHE A 99 -15.61 26.56 -18.42
N CYS A 100 -15.92 25.55 -19.24
CA CYS A 100 -15.34 24.22 -19.12
C CYS A 100 -13.83 24.25 -19.27
N GLY A 101 -13.31 25.04 -20.23
CA GLY A 101 -11.87 25.27 -20.39
C GLY A 101 -11.22 25.89 -19.15
N LEU A 102 -11.85 26.92 -18.57
CA LEU A 102 -11.38 27.55 -17.34
C LEU A 102 -11.42 26.59 -16.13
N ALA A 103 -12.49 25.83 -15.98
CA ALA A 103 -12.66 24.84 -14.92
C ALA A 103 -11.58 23.74 -15.01
N LEU A 104 -11.34 23.20 -16.20
CA LEU A 104 -10.29 22.22 -16.46
C LEU A 104 -8.90 22.79 -16.17
N ALA A 105 -8.62 24.03 -16.56
CA ALA A 105 -7.33 24.69 -16.29
C ALA A 105 -7.09 24.99 -14.80
N ILE A 106 -8.14 25.14 -14.00
CA ILE A 106 -8.04 25.27 -12.54
C ILE A 106 -7.79 23.90 -11.91
N LEU A 107 -8.55 22.88 -12.30
CA LEU A 107 -8.41 21.52 -11.79
C LEU A 107 -7.06 20.89 -12.15
N SER A 108 -6.53 21.16 -13.35
CA SER A 108 -5.24 20.62 -13.79
C SER A 108 -4.03 21.17 -13.01
N LYS A 109 -4.22 22.19 -12.17
CA LYS A 109 -3.17 22.75 -11.30
C LYS A 109 -3.07 22.02 -9.95
N ALA A 110 -3.99 21.09 -9.63
CA ALA A 110 -3.80 20.22 -8.48
C ALA A 110 -2.70 19.21 -8.77
N GLU A 111 -1.54 19.42 -8.16
CA GLU A 111 -0.59 18.35 -7.94
C GLU A 111 -1.20 17.33 -6.98
N ILE A 112 -1.19 16.06 -7.37
CA ILE A 112 -1.73 14.91 -6.62
C ILE A 112 -0.65 13.86 -6.27
N PRO A 113 0.47 14.27 -5.63
CA PRO A 113 1.65 13.42 -5.48
C PRO A 113 1.42 12.20 -4.58
N ALA A 114 0.48 12.27 -3.63
CA ALA A 114 0.15 11.12 -2.79
C ALA A 114 -0.66 10.08 -3.57
N THR A 115 -1.56 10.55 -4.44
CA THR A 115 -2.28 9.68 -5.38
C THR A 115 -1.32 9.06 -6.41
N ASP A 116 -0.43 9.85 -7.01
CA ASP A 116 0.58 9.34 -7.96
C ASP A 116 1.47 8.27 -7.32
N ALA A 117 1.97 8.53 -6.11
CA ALA A 117 2.76 7.56 -5.35
C ALA A 117 1.95 6.30 -4.99
N ALA A 118 0.64 6.44 -4.72
CA ALA A 118 -0.23 5.29 -4.46
C ALA A 118 -0.42 4.43 -5.72
N ILE A 119 -0.65 5.04 -6.88
CA ILE A 119 -0.76 4.36 -8.18
C ILE A 119 0.54 3.64 -8.52
N ALA A 120 1.68 4.32 -8.40
CA ALA A 120 2.99 3.74 -8.64
C ALA A 120 3.25 2.52 -7.73
N ASN A 121 2.86 2.60 -6.46
CA ASN A 121 2.98 1.48 -5.54
C ASN A 121 2.06 0.30 -5.92
N ILE A 122 0.85 0.55 -6.41
CA ILE A 122 -0.06 -0.51 -6.90
C ILE A 122 0.53 -1.19 -8.15
N GLN A 123 1.05 -0.40 -9.09
CA GLN A 123 1.72 -0.92 -10.29
C GLN A 123 2.92 -1.78 -9.91
N ALA A 124 3.78 -1.29 -9.00
CA ALA A 124 4.93 -2.03 -8.49
C ALA A 124 4.52 -3.38 -7.85
N GLN A 125 3.45 -3.41 -7.05
CA GLN A 125 2.92 -4.66 -6.48
C GLN A 125 2.45 -5.65 -7.55
N GLY A 126 1.88 -5.17 -8.65
CA GLY A 126 1.52 -6.01 -9.80
C GLY A 126 2.75 -6.66 -10.44
N VAL A 127 3.80 -5.86 -10.65
CA VAL A 127 5.08 -6.33 -11.22
C VAL A 127 5.78 -7.33 -10.29
N GLU A 128 5.74 -7.13 -8.98
CA GLU A 128 6.30 -8.07 -8.00
C GLU A 128 5.58 -9.42 -8.01
N LYS A 129 4.25 -9.42 -8.15
CA LYS A 129 3.49 -10.67 -8.32
C LYS A 129 3.89 -11.41 -9.59
N PHE A 130 4.13 -10.69 -10.67
CA PHE A 130 4.66 -11.28 -11.90
C PHE A 130 6.05 -11.87 -11.70
N ALA A 131 6.97 -11.14 -11.05
CA ALA A 131 8.31 -11.64 -10.72
C ALA A 131 8.28 -12.91 -9.85
N ALA A 132 7.39 -12.97 -8.87
CA ALA A 132 7.18 -14.14 -8.03
C ALA A 132 6.72 -15.36 -8.87
N ASN A 133 5.77 -15.16 -9.76
CA ASN A 133 5.31 -16.20 -10.69
C ASN A 133 6.43 -16.71 -11.61
N GLU A 134 7.28 -15.83 -12.12
CA GLU A 134 8.46 -16.24 -12.92
C GLU A 134 9.43 -17.11 -12.11
N ARG A 135 9.66 -16.81 -10.83
CA ARG A 135 10.48 -17.67 -9.96
C ARG A 135 9.86 -19.05 -9.72
N GLU A 136 8.53 -19.12 -9.61
CA GLU A 136 7.83 -20.40 -9.53
C GLU A 136 8.04 -21.23 -10.81
N TRP A 137 7.96 -20.59 -11.98
CA TRP A 137 8.28 -21.23 -13.25
C TRP A 137 9.72 -21.72 -13.33
N ALA A 138 10.69 -20.91 -12.88
CA ALA A 138 12.09 -21.34 -12.83
C ALA A 138 12.27 -22.63 -12.01
N THR A 139 11.68 -22.65 -10.81
CA THR A 139 11.70 -23.81 -9.91
C THR A 139 11.03 -25.03 -10.55
N HIS A 140 9.91 -24.83 -11.24
CA HIS A 140 9.21 -25.87 -11.98
C HIS A 140 10.11 -26.49 -13.08
N TRP A 141 10.76 -25.65 -13.89
CA TRP A 141 11.64 -26.13 -14.96
C TRP A 141 12.84 -26.90 -14.45
N GLU A 142 13.47 -26.44 -13.37
CA GLU A 142 14.57 -27.14 -12.71
C GLU A 142 14.13 -28.52 -12.20
N LYS A 143 12.98 -28.59 -11.53
CA LYS A 143 12.41 -29.85 -11.03
C LYS A 143 12.13 -30.85 -12.15
N HIS A 144 11.76 -30.36 -13.33
CA HIS A 144 11.50 -31.19 -14.52
C HIS A 144 12.76 -31.48 -15.35
N GLY A 145 13.95 -31.04 -14.92
CA GLY A 145 15.22 -31.34 -15.59
C GLY A 145 15.39 -30.64 -16.94
N VAL A 146 14.69 -29.53 -17.16
CA VAL A 146 14.81 -28.76 -18.41
C VAL A 146 16.14 -28.00 -18.44
N THR A 147 16.93 -28.20 -19.51
CA THR A 147 18.30 -27.68 -19.64
C THR A 147 18.48 -26.66 -20.77
N ASP A 148 17.40 -26.20 -21.39
CA ASP A 148 17.40 -25.25 -22.52
C ASP A 148 17.53 -23.77 -22.10
N GLY A 149 17.90 -23.54 -20.84
CA GLY A 149 18.03 -22.22 -20.23
C GLY A 149 16.70 -21.57 -19.81
N SER A 150 15.55 -22.26 -19.90
CA SER A 150 14.25 -21.70 -19.50
C SER A 150 14.22 -21.25 -18.05
N ALA A 151 14.77 -22.04 -17.11
CA ALA A 151 14.86 -21.65 -15.71
C ALA A 151 15.67 -20.36 -15.51
N SER A 152 16.83 -20.26 -16.17
CA SER A 152 17.68 -19.07 -16.10
C SER A 152 17.01 -17.83 -16.67
N ARG A 153 16.26 -17.96 -17.78
CA ARG A 153 15.49 -16.85 -18.36
C ARG A 153 14.41 -16.36 -17.40
N CYS A 154 13.62 -17.26 -16.81
CA CYS A 154 12.61 -16.89 -15.81
C CYS A 154 13.23 -16.15 -14.62
N LEU A 155 14.38 -16.60 -14.10
CA LEU A 155 15.08 -15.90 -13.01
C LEU A 155 15.55 -14.49 -13.41
N MET A 156 16.08 -14.32 -14.62
CA MET A 156 16.51 -13.02 -15.12
C MET A 156 15.32 -12.06 -15.27
N VAL A 157 14.21 -12.52 -15.86
CA VAL A 157 12.97 -11.73 -16.00
C VAL A 157 12.42 -11.33 -14.64
N ALA A 158 12.43 -12.25 -13.66
CA ALA A 158 12.00 -11.93 -12.29
C ALA A 158 12.87 -10.82 -11.67
N GLN A 159 14.20 -10.90 -11.82
CA GLN A 159 15.12 -9.89 -11.29
C GLN A 159 14.91 -8.52 -11.94
N ASP A 160 14.69 -8.47 -13.26
CA ASP A 160 14.46 -7.21 -13.95
C ASP A 160 13.08 -6.62 -13.63
N ALA A 161 12.06 -7.47 -13.46
CA ALA A 161 10.75 -7.06 -12.96
C ALA A 161 10.85 -6.47 -11.54
N GLU A 162 11.63 -7.06 -10.64
CA GLU A 162 11.84 -6.51 -9.30
C GLU A 162 12.49 -5.12 -9.32
N LYS A 163 13.54 -4.93 -10.14
CA LYS A 163 14.14 -3.61 -10.34
C LYS A 163 13.14 -2.60 -10.89
N PHE A 164 12.36 -3.01 -11.89
CA PHE A 164 11.33 -2.15 -12.47
C PHE A 164 10.27 -1.74 -11.43
N ALA A 165 9.86 -2.66 -10.55
CA ALA A 165 8.97 -2.35 -9.44
C ALA A 165 9.57 -1.32 -8.46
N GLU A 166 10.88 -1.37 -8.21
CA GLU A 166 11.58 -0.35 -7.41
C GLU A 166 11.61 1.01 -8.12
N GLU A 167 11.90 1.04 -9.42
CA GLU A 167 11.93 2.27 -10.22
C GLU A 167 10.55 2.94 -10.26
N LEU A 168 9.46 2.16 -10.40
CA LEU A 168 8.09 2.65 -10.33
C LEU A 168 7.85 3.42 -9.02
N ARG A 169 8.25 2.85 -7.87
CA ARG A 169 8.08 3.50 -6.55
C ARG A 169 8.90 4.77 -6.39
N LYS A 170 10.03 4.89 -7.07
CA LYS A 170 10.88 6.08 -7.06
C LYS A 170 10.38 7.16 -8.02
N GLY A 171 9.43 6.84 -8.90
CA GLY A 171 9.00 7.73 -9.98
C GLY A 171 10.07 7.93 -11.06
N GLU A 172 10.98 6.96 -11.22
CA GLU A 172 12.09 7.01 -12.18
C GLU A 172 11.67 6.49 -13.57
N VAL A 173 10.52 5.82 -13.66
CA VAL A 173 9.92 5.34 -14.91
C VAL A 173 9.12 6.47 -15.55
N LYS A 174 9.48 6.84 -16.78
CA LYS A 174 8.79 7.84 -17.61
C LYS A 174 7.77 7.22 -18.54
#